data_AF-A0A7R9G385-F1
#
_entry.id   AF-A0A7R9G385-F1
#
_cell.length_a   1.000
_cell.length_b   1.000
_cell.length_c   1.000
_cell.angle_alpha   90.00
_cell.angle_beta   90.00
_cell.angle_gamma   90.00
#
_symmetry.space_group_name_H-M   'P 1'
#
loop_
_entity.id
_entity.type
_entity.pdbx_description
1 polymer ?
#
loop_
_entity_poly.entity_id
_entity_poly.type
_entity_poly.pdbx_seq_one_letter_code
_entity_poly.pdbx_strand_id
1 'polypeptide(L)'
;MIDVLGPVGDSFRPGGVLRSPGDSLNPHNSSLPTVQAYQRHELSLLRMDDLLKHGVSGQGPPVGDAQSLCELLLDFSTRLTAAKRHILEDPDLYYTVNPGSEQVTELSRTEQRTRRKRVCEKLVMVPGKLDHATVVAYTVGEYKGGHSPRDGRTNHSDELLLETVL
;
A
#
# COMPACT_ATOMS: atom_id res chain seq x y z
N MET A 1 2.13 -11.97 42.88
CA MET A 1 1.98 -11.34 44.21
C MET A 1 2.18 -9.84 44.07
N ILE A 2 1.16 -9.12 43.60
CA ILE A 2 0.74 -7.80 44.11
C ILE A 2 -0.65 -7.54 43.49
N ASP A 3 -1.68 -7.76 44.31
CA ASP A 3 -3.04 -7.25 44.16
C ASP A 3 -3.12 -5.96 44.99
N VAL A 4 -3.60 -4.85 44.43
CA VAL A 4 -4.20 -3.74 45.21
C VAL A 4 -5.25 -3.01 44.35
N LEU A 5 -6.52 -3.36 44.60
CA LEU A 5 -7.71 -2.51 44.80
C LEU A 5 -8.11 -1.44 43.74
N GLY A 6 -9.19 -1.76 43.00
CA GLY A 6 -10.57 -1.26 43.29
C GLY A 6 -10.94 0.22 43.01
N PRO A 7 -12.21 0.52 42.62
CA PRO A 7 -12.55 1.65 41.77
C PRO A 7 -13.12 2.88 42.50
N VAL A 8 -13.01 4.05 41.88
CA VAL A 8 -13.80 5.24 42.21
C VAL A 8 -14.63 5.60 40.99
N GLY A 9 -15.94 5.39 41.08
CA GLY A 9 -16.90 6.04 40.19
C GLY A 9 -17.23 7.42 40.75
N ASP A 10 -17.32 8.43 39.88
CA ASP A 10 -18.57 9.17 39.80
C ASP A 10 -18.75 9.87 38.45
N SER A 11 -20.03 10.04 38.17
CA SER A 11 -20.78 10.43 37.00
C SER A 11 -20.46 11.79 36.35
N PHE A 12 -20.30 11.80 35.02
CA PHE A 12 -20.73 12.91 34.16
C PHE A 12 -21.01 12.43 32.72
N ARG A 13 -22.28 12.44 32.31
CA ARG A 13 -22.75 12.35 30.91
C ARG A 13 -23.83 13.43 30.75
N PRO A 14 -23.89 14.14 29.61
CA PRO A 14 -24.71 13.63 28.51
C PRO A 14 -24.16 13.88 27.11
N GLY A 15 -24.36 12.89 26.24
CA GLY A 15 -24.09 12.90 24.81
C GLY A 15 -24.52 11.55 24.25
N GLY A 16 -25.80 11.44 23.90
CA GLY A 16 -26.47 10.17 23.59
C GLY A 16 -26.06 9.59 22.24
N VAL A 17 -25.65 8.32 22.25
CA VAL A 17 -25.71 7.44 21.07
C VAL A 17 -26.51 6.22 21.50
N LEU A 18 -27.63 6.02 20.81
CA LEU A 18 -28.58 4.93 21.00
C LEU A 18 -27.86 3.59 20.77
N ARG A 19 -27.62 2.82 21.83
CA ARG A 19 -27.15 1.43 21.72
C ARG A 19 -28.33 0.54 21.38
N SER A 20 -28.33 -0.04 20.19
CA SER A 20 -29.24 -1.13 19.84
C SER A 20 -28.76 -2.43 20.51
N PRO A 21 -29.63 -3.24 21.14
CA PRO A 21 -29.24 -4.47 21.80
C PRO A 21 -29.36 -5.65 20.83
N GLY A 22 -28.24 -6.31 20.54
CA GLY A 22 -28.25 -7.59 19.84
C GLY A 22 -27.14 -7.75 18.81
N ASP A 23 -25.90 -7.94 19.28
CA ASP A 23 -24.87 -8.60 18.49
C ASP A 23 -24.15 -9.60 19.39
N SER A 24 -24.77 -10.76 19.54
CA SER A 24 -24.05 -11.98 19.91
C SER A 24 -23.36 -12.50 18.65
N LEU A 25 -22.26 -11.87 18.26
CA LEU A 25 -21.49 -12.25 17.08
C LEU A 25 -20.20 -12.96 17.49
N ASN A 26 -20.24 -14.28 17.33
CA ASN A 26 -19.17 -15.18 16.89
C ASN A 26 -17.73 -14.57 16.79
N PRO A 27 -16.71 -15.09 17.50
CA PRO A 27 -15.37 -14.49 17.58
C PRO A 27 -14.49 -14.64 16.32
N HIS A 28 -15.06 -14.96 15.16
CA HIS A 28 -14.36 -15.08 13.88
C HIS A 28 -14.82 -14.02 12.85
N ASN A 29 -15.17 -12.82 13.31
CA ASN A 29 -15.12 -11.66 12.44
C ASN A 29 -13.64 -11.31 12.19
N SER A 30 -13.16 -11.66 11.00
CA SER A 30 -11.86 -11.31 10.45
C SER A 30 -11.74 -9.79 10.23
N SER A 31 -11.89 -8.99 11.28
CA SER A 31 -11.60 -7.57 11.21
C SER A 31 -10.08 -7.43 11.11
N LEU A 32 -9.61 -6.85 10.02
CA LEU A 32 -8.20 -6.47 9.88
C LEU A 32 -7.77 -5.68 11.12
N PRO A 33 -6.53 -5.86 11.60
CA PRO A 33 -6.04 -5.14 12.77
C PRO A 33 -6.23 -3.64 12.55
N THR A 34 -6.91 -2.99 13.50
CA THR A 34 -7.16 -1.55 13.41
C THR A 34 -5.90 -0.81 13.81
N VAL A 35 -5.19 -0.28 12.81
CA VAL A 35 -3.90 0.40 13.00
C VAL A 35 -4.10 1.92 12.94
N GLN A 36 -3.49 2.66 13.86
CA GLN A 36 -3.55 4.13 13.85
C GLN A 36 -2.80 4.71 12.63
N ALA A 37 -3.08 5.98 12.32
CA ALA A 37 -2.49 6.63 11.14
C ALA A 37 -0.96 6.63 11.14
N TYR A 38 -0.32 6.93 12.28
CA TYR A 38 1.14 6.96 12.39
C TYR A 38 1.76 5.57 12.21
N GLN A 39 1.17 4.54 12.82
CA GLN A 39 1.62 3.15 12.71
C GLN A 39 1.54 2.65 11.26
N ARG A 40 0.48 3.02 10.52
CA ARG A 40 0.38 2.69 9.09
C ARG A 40 1.51 3.31 8.28
N HIS A 41 1.92 4.52 8.62
CA HIS A 41 3.04 5.19 7.96
C HIS A 41 4.35 4.44 8.24
N GLU A 42 4.65 4.12 9.50
CA GLU A 42 5.84 3.34 9.88
C GLU A 42 5.89 1.97 9.19
N LEU A 43 4.77 1.24 9.17
CA LEU A 43 4.66 -0.04 8.47
C LEU A 43 4.86 0.11 6.96
N SER A 44 4.42 1.23 6.37
CA SER A 44 4.63 1.50 4.95
C SER A 44 6.10 1.77 4.64
N LEU A 45 6.83 2.45 5.53
CA LEU A 45 8.27 2.65 5.39
C LEU A 45 9.02 1.32 5.46
N LEU A 46 8.72 0.48 6.46
CA LEU A 46 9.31 -0.86 6.58
C LEU A 46 9.02 -1.73 5.35
N ARG A 47 7.80 -1.64 4.82
CA ARG A 47 7.43 -2.37 3.61
C ARG A 47 8.18 -1.87 2.37
N MET A 48 8.43 -0.57 2.26
CA MET A 48 9.24 -0.03 1.17
C MET A 48 10.71 -0.49 1.30
N ASP A 49 11.29 -0.43 2.49
CA ASP A 49 12.66 -0.92 2.73
C ASP A 49 12.80 -2.42 2.38
N ASP A 50 11.86 -3.25 2.84
CA ASP A 50 11.79 -4.67 2.51
C ASP A 50 11.66 -4.91 0.99
N LEU A 51 10.80 -4.13 0.34
CA LEU A 51 10.62 -4.18 -1.11
C LEU A 51 11.94 -3.88 -1.85
N LEU A 52 12.68 -2.86 -1.43
CA LEU A 52 13.94 -2.46 -2.07
C LEU A 52 15.07 -3.48 -1.87
N LYS A 53 15.05 -4.21 -0.75
CA LYS A 53 16.08 -5.21 -0.41
C LYS A 53 15.78 -6.60 -0.98
N HIS A 54 14.51 -7.01 -1.00
CA HIS A 54 14.10 -8.38 -1.30
C HIS A 54 13.13 -8.49 -2.49
N GLY A 55 12.78 -7.37 -3.14
CA GLY A 55 11.85 -7.34 -4.27
C GLY A 55 10.40 -7.68 -3.89
N VAL A 56 9.50 -7.67 -4.88
CA VAL A 56 8.04 -7.89 -4.66
C VAL A 56 7.73 -9.28 -4.11
N SER A 57 8.49 -10.29 -4.54
CA SER A 57 8.32 -11.70 -4.14
C SER A 57 9.04 -12.05 -2.83
N GLY A 58 9.82 -11.13 -2.25
CA GLY A 58 10.60 -11.37 -1.03
C GLY A 58 11.84 -12.26 -1.19
N GLN A 59 12.23 -12.59 -2.43
CA GLN A 59 13.41 -13.40 -2.78
C GLN A 59 14.22 -12.80 -3.94
N GLY A 60 13.91 -11.56 -4.32
CA GLY A 60 14.60 -10.83 -5.38
C GLY A 60 15.91 -10.22 -4.88
N PRO A 61 16.83 -9.88 -5.80
CA PRO A 61 18.05 -9.16 -5.44
C PRO A 61 17.71 -7.74 -4.96
N PRO A 62 18.58 -7.14 -4.14
CA PRO A 62 18.46 -5.74 -3.77
C PRO A 62 18.62 -4.84 -4.99
N VAL A 63 17.91 -3.71 -4.98
CA VAL A 63 17.97 -2.70 -6.05
C VAL A 63 19.35 -2.03 -6.06
N GLY A 64 20.05 -2.10 -7.18
CA GLY A 64 21.39 -1.52 -7.35
C GLY A 64 21.45 -0.24 -8.20
N ASP A 65 20.42 0.05 -8.98
CA ASP A 65 20.41 1.17 -9.91
C ASP A 65 19.02 1.81 -10.05
N ALA A 66 19.00 3.02 -10.60
CA ALA A 66 17.80 3.83 -10.75
C ALA A 66 16.75 3.21 -11.68
N GLN A 67 17.15 2.49 -12.73
CA GLN A 67 16.21 1.85 -13.64
C GLN A 67 15.50 0.70 -12.93
N SER A 68 16.27 -0.19 -12.29
CA SER A 68 15.74 -1.30 -11.51
C SER A 68 14.79 -0.84 -10.39
N LEU A 69 15.08 0.32 -9.76
CA LEU A 69 14.20 0.95 -8.78
C LEU A 69 12.84 1.30 -9.38
N CYS A 70 12.83 1.98 -10.53
CA CYS A 70 11.60 2.38 -11.21
C CYS A 70 10.77 1.16 -11.63
N GLU A 71 11.40 0.15 -12.23
CA GLU A 71 10.74 -1.08 -12.66
C GLU A 71 10.11 -1.82 -11.47
N LEU A 72 10.85 -1.93 -10.36
CA LEU A 72 10.36 -2.58 -9.15
C LEU A 72 9.14 -1.86 -8.55
N LEU A 73 9.18 -0.53 -8.44
CA LEU A 73 8.09 0.27 -7.87
C LEU A 73 6.83 0.20 -8.76
N LEU A 74 7.01 0.19 -10.09
CA LEU A 74 5.91 0.02 -11.03
C LEU A 74 5.30 -1.39 -10.94
N ASP A 75 6.11 -2.44 -10.85
CA ASP A 75 5.64 -3.81 -10.69
C ASP A 75 4.88 -3.97 -9.36
N PHE A 76 5.45 -3.49 -8.26
CA PHE A 76 4.80 -3.47 -6.95
C PHE A 76 3.43 -2.76 -7.00
N SER A 77 3.40 -1.54 -7.54
CA SER A 77 2.17 -0.75 -7.66
C SER A 77 1.11 -1.47 -8.49
N THR A 78 1.52 -2.07 -9.61
CA THR A 78 0.62 -2.82 -10.51
C THR A 78 -0.01 -4.00 -9.79
N ARG A 79 0.79 -4.81 -9.08
CA ARG A 79 0.29 -5.96 -8.31
C ARG A 79 -0.57 -5.55 -7.12
N LEU A 80 -0.16 -4.51 -6.39
CA LEU A 80 -0.93 -3.96 -5.26
C LEU A 80 -2.33 -3.55 -5.68
N THR A 81 -2.49 -3.04 -6.91
CA THR A 81 -3.77 -2.52 -7.44
C THR A 81 -4.47 -3.47 -8.41
N ALA A 82 -3.94 -4.68 -8.65
CA ALA A 82 -4.47 -5.62 -9.65
C ALA A 82 -5.93 -5.99 -9.41
N ALA A 83 -6.30 -6.33 -8.17
CA ALA A 83 -7.68 -6.65 -7.81
C ALA A 83 -8.62 -5.45 -8.05
N LYS A 84 -8.16 -4.23 -7.77
CA LYS A 84 -8.94 -3.01 -7.98
C LYS A 84 -9.16 -2.72 -9.47
N ARG A 85 -8.15 -2.93 -10.31
CA ARG A 85 -8.28 -2.85 -11.79
C ARG A 85 -9.28 -3.87 -12.31
N HIS A 86 -9.13 -5.13 -11.93
CA HIS A 86 -10.05 -6.20 -12.33
C HIS A 86 -11.52 -5.89 -12.01
N ILE A 87 -11.79 -5.28 -10.86
CA ILE A 87 -13.15 -4.87 -10.48
C ILE A 87 -13.67 -3.73 -11.36
N LEU A 88 -12.84 -2.76 -11.72
CA LEU A 88 -13.25 -1.56 -12.49
C LEU A 88 -13.31 -1.79 -14.00
N GLU A 89 -12.55 -2.78 -14.47
CA GLU A 89 -12.44 -3.21 -15.87
C GLU A 89 -13.43 -4.33 -16.21
N ASP A 90 -14.28 -4.74 -15.26
CA ASP A 90 -15.32 -5.75 -15.44
C ASP A 90 -16.29 -5.36 -16.58
N PRO A 91 -16.35 -6.13 -17.69
CA PRO A 91 -17.22 -5.84 -18.82
C PRO A 91 -18.69 -5.71 -18.44
N ASP A 92 -19.15 -6.42 -17.42
CA ASP A 92 -20.54 -6.37 -16.96
C ASP A 92 -20.92 -5.01 -16.36
N LEU A 93 -19.95 -4.16 -16.05
CA LEU A 93 -20.22 -2.78 -15.65
C LEU A 93 -20.61 -1.87 -16.82
N TYR A 94 -20.28 -2.26 -18.05
CA TYR A 94 -20.36 -1.42 -19.25
C TYR A 94 -21.27 -2.00 -20.32
N TYR A 95 -21.39 -3.32 -20.37
CA TYR A 95 -22.09 -4.03 -21.42
C TYR A 95 -23.18 -4.95 -20.85
N THR A 96 -24.11 -5.32 -21.72
CA THR A 96 -25.12 -6.34 -21.44
C THR A 96 -25.35 -7.18 -22.68
N VAL A 97 -25.67 -8.45 -22.47
CA VAL A 97 -26.10 -9.35 -23.54
C VAL A 97 -27.61 -9.24 -23.66
N ASN A 98 -28.10 -9.02 -24.89
CA ASN A 98 -29.53 -8.96 -25.13
C ASN A 98 -30.16 -10.37 -25.01
N PRO A 99 -31.26 -10.54 -24.27
CA PRO A 99 -31.90 -11.85 -24.13
C PRO A 99 -32.40 -12.33 -25.50
N GLY A 100 -31.84 -13.44 -25.98
CA GLY A 100 -32.21 -14.04 -27.28
C GLY A 100 -31.25 -13.74 -28.44
N SER A 101 -30.18 -12.97 -28.22
CA SER A 101 -29.10 -12.77 -29.20
C SER A 101 -27.75 -12.73 -28.51
N GLU A 102 -26.70 -13.31 -29.09
CA GLU A 102 -25.31 -13.17 -28.59
C GLU A 102 -24.73 -11.76 -28.78
N GLN A 103 -25.56 -10.77 -29.13
CA GLN A 103 -25.13 -9.41 -29.39
C GLN A 103 -24.92 -8.64 -28.08
N VAL A 104 -23.68 -8.22 -27.86
CA VAL A 104 -23.25 -7.40 -26.73
C VAL A 104 -23.57 -5.93 -27.04
N THR A 105 -24.38 -5.30 -26.19
CA THR A 105 -24.76 -3.87 -26.33
C THR A 105 -24.20 -3.07 -25.16
N GLU A 106 -23.70 -1.87 -25.44
CA GLU A 106 -23.25 -0.94 -24.40
C GLU A 106 -24.45 -0.43 -23.58
N LEU A 107 -24.30 -0.43 -22.26
CA LEU A 107 -25.29 0.08 -21.33
C LEU A 107 -25.43 1.60 -21.42
N SER A 108 -26.61 2.10 -21.07
CA SER A 108 -26.80 3.54 -20.90
C SER A 108 -25.92 4.10 -19.76
N ARG A 109 -25.56 5.38 -19.84
CA ARG A 109 -24.79 6.07 -18.79
C ARG A 109 -25.40 5.93 -17.39
N THR A 110 -26.73 5.93 -17.29
CA THR A 110 -27.47 5.78 -16.03
C THR A 110 -27.33 4.37 -15.45
N GLU A 111 -27.39 3.34 -16.29
CA GLU A 111 -27.19 1.95 -15.88
C GLU A 111 -25.75 1.68 -15.48
N GLN A 112 -24.77 2.16 -16.27
CA GLN A 112 -23.35 2.05 -15.90
C GLN A 112 -23.09 2.68 -14.52
N ARG A 113 -23.63 3.88 -14.26
CA ARG A 113 -23.52 4.54 -12.95
C ARG A 113 -24.14 3.71 -11.83
N THR A 114 -25.30 3.11 -12.07
CA THR A 114 -26.00 2.28 -11.09
C THR A 114 -25.21 1.01 -10.78
N ARG A 115 -24.67 0.33 -11.81
CA ARG A 115 -23.82 -0.85 -11.66
C ARG A 115 -22.53 -0.53 -10.92
N ARG A 116 -21.83 0.55 -11.29
CA ARG A 116 -20.62 1.03 -10.58
C ARG A 116 -20.87 1.34 -9.11
N LYS A 117 -22.01 1.95 -8.78
CA LYS A 117 -22.37 2.25 -7.38
C LYS A 117 -22.47 0.99 -6.53
N ARG A 118 -22.99 -0.12 -7.08
CA ARG A 118 -23.06 -1.42 -6.37
C ARG A 118 -21.69 -2.02 -6.11
N VAL A 119 -20.72 -1.72 -6.97
CA VAL A 119 -19.36 -2.25 -6.87
C VAL A 119 -18.45 -1.38 -6.00
N CYS A 120 -18.82 -0.14 -5.68
CA CYS A 120 -18.07 0.74 -4.78
C CYS A 120 -17.75 0.10 -3.42
N GLU A 121 -18.65 -0.73 -2.87
CA GLU A 121 -18.44 -1.45 -1.61
C GLU A 121 -17.27 -2.44 -1.71
N LYS A 122 -17.09 -3.08 -2.87
CA LYS A 122 -15.93 -3.96 -3.12
C LYS A 122 -14.64 -3.16 -3.27
N LEU A 123 -14.71 -1.94 -3.81
CA LEU A 123 -13.54 -1.09 -4.06
C LEU A 123 -12.87 -0.58 -2.78
N VAL A 124 -13.63 -0.38 -1.70
CA VAL A 124 -13.06 0.01 -0.39
C VAL A 124 -12.34 -1.14 0.31
N MET A 125 -12.58 -2.38 -0.10
CA MET A 125 -11.96 -3.57 0.50
C MET A 125 -10.63 -3.96 -0.18
N VAL A 126 -10.34 -3.39 -1.35
CA VAL A 126 -9.09 -3.66 -2.09
C VAL A 126 -8.08 -2.53 -1.91
N PRO A 127 -6.79 -2.84 -1.71
CA PRO A 127 -5.77 -1.84 -1.46
C PRO A 127 -5.42 -1.02 -2.71
N GLY A 128 -4.77 0.11 -2.44
CA GLY A 128 -4.18 0.97 -3.46
C GLY A 128 -5.16 1.95 -4.12
N LYS A 129 -4.59 3.03 -4.65
CA LYS A 129 -5.31 3.99 -5.49
C LYS A 129 -4.84 3.83 -6.93
N LEU A 130 -5.75 4.05 -7.87
CA LEU A 130 -5.46 4.07 -9.30
C LEU A 130 -5.22 5.52 -9.73
N ASP A 131 -4.30 6.18 -9.05
CA ASP A 131 -3.89 7.54 -9.39
C ASP A 131 -2.84 7.50 -10.51
N HIS A 132 -2.72 8.58 -11.30
CA HIS A 132 -1.58 8.74 -12.18
C HIS A 132 -0.33 8.99 -11.33
N ALA A 133 0.61 8.05 -11.34
CA ALA A 133 1.87 8.15 -10.62
C ALA A 133 3.03 8.06 -11.61
N THR A 134 4.01 8.94 -11.43
CA THR A 134 5.29 8.92 -12.15
C THR A 134 6.41 8.68 -11.15
N VAL A 135 7.34 7.80 -11.51
CA VAL A 135 8.54 7.52 -10.72
C VAL A 135 9.74 8.03 -11.51
N VAL A 136 10.58 8.81 -10.85
CA VAL A 136 11.85 9.29 -11.40
C VAL A 136 12.93 8.94 -10.39
N ALA A 137 13.94 8.21 -10.84
CA ALA A 137 15.10 7.86 -10.05
C ALA A 137 16.36 8.29 -10.78
N TYR A 138 17.37 8.72 -10.02
CA TYR A 138 18.68 9.06 -10.54
C TYR A 138 19.74 8.66 -9.51
N THR A 139 20.90 8.23 -10.00
CA THR A 139 22.03 7.89 -9.14
C THR A 139 22.80 9.15 -8.79
N VAL A 140 22.95 9.44 -7.50
CA VAL A 140 23.82 10.50 -7.02
C VAL A 140 25.24 9.95 -6.93
N GLY A 141 26.17 10.51 -7.70
CA GLY A 141 27.59 10.19 -7.57
C GLY A 141 28.21 10.91 -6.37
N GLU A 142 29.23 10.31 -5.75
CA GLU A 142 30.02 10.98 -4.73
C GLU A 142 30.86 12.09 -5.36
N TYR A 143 30.67 13.33 -4.90
CA TYR A 143 31.58 14.42 -5.22
C TYR A 143 32.90 14.19 -4.48
N LYS A 144 33.86 13.52 -5.14
CA LYS A 144 35.25 13.53 -4.69
C LYS A 144 35.77 14.94 -4.91
N GLY A 145 35.61 15.79 -3.89
CA GLY A 145 36.16 17.14 -3.86
C GLY A 145 37.60 17.07 -4.32
N GLY A 146 37.89 17.73 -5.44
CA GLY A 146 39.17 17.65 -6.13
C GLY A 146 40.29 18.19 -5.25
N HIS A 147 40.80 17.38 -4.34
CA HIS A 147 42.17 17.48 -3.90
C HIS A 147 42.99 16.79 -4.98
N SER A 148 43.49 17.59 -5.92
CA SER A 148 44.55 17.16 -6.83
C SER A 148 45.71 16.63 -5.97
N PRO A 149 46.02 15.33 -6.00
CA PRO A 149 47.24 14.85 -5.37
C PRO A 149 48.35 15.18 -6.36
N ARG A 150 49.15 16.20 -6.03
CA ARG A 150 50.56 16.11 -6.37
C ARG A 150 51.15 15.02 -5.46
N ASP A 151 51.89 14.14 -6.11
CA ASP A 151 52.61 12.97 -5.62
C ASP A 151 51.84 11.67 -5.37
N GLY A 152 52.34 10.64 -6.04
CA GLY A 152 51.84 9.29 -5.99
C GLY A 152 52.48 8.48 -4.87
N ARG A 153 51.70 7.48 -4.43
CA ARG A 153 52.14 6.12 -4.10
C ARG A 153 50.90 5.31 -3.72
N THR A 154 50.89 4.08 -4.20
CA THR A 154 49.88 3.05 -3.94
C THR A 154 49.82 2.70 -2.45
N ASN A 155 48.65 2.33 -1.93
CA ASN A 155 48.36 0.99 -1.38
C ASN A 155 47.00 0.91 -0.66
N HIS A 156 46.29 -0.17 -0.98
CA HIS A 156 45.36 -0.97 -0.16
C HIS A 156 44.80 -0.38 1.15
N SER A 157 43.47 -0.21 1.20
CA SER A 157 42.53 -0.93 2.09
C SER A 157 41.15 -0.31 1.92
N ASP A 158 40.26 -0.97 1.17
CA ASP A 158 38.85 -0.57 1.07
C ASP A 158 38.12 -1.03 2.34
N GLU A 159 38.05 -0.14 3.33
CA GLU A 159 37.20 -0.27 4.50
C GLU A 159 35.83 0.33 4.16
N LEU A 160 34.89 -0.54 3.80
CA LEU A 160 33.47 -0.22 3.57
C LEU A 160 32.81 0.20 4.89
N LEU A 161 32.76 1.50 5.16
CA LEU A 161 31.76 2.08 6.05
C LEU A 161 30.54 2.48 5.22
N LEU A 162 29.57 1.55 5.11
CA LEU A 162 28.18 1.92 4.87
C LEU A 162 27.67 2.67 6.11
N GLU A 163 27.87 3.98 6.16
CA GLU A 163 27.08 4.81 7.07
C GLU A 163 25.67 4.94 6.49
N THR A 164 24.82 4.02 6.94
CA THR A 164 23.39 4.04 6.73
C THR A 164 22.82 5.21 7.53
N VAL A 165 22.46 6.30 6.86
CA VAL A 165 21.62 7.33 7.47
C VAL A 165 20.16 6.95 7.21
N LEU A 166 19.53 6.38 8.26
CA LEU A 166 18.09 6.39 8.47
C LEU A 166 17.63 7.78 8.92
#